data_AF-A0A165MIF6-F1
#
_entry.id   AF-A0A165MIF6-F1
#
_cell.length_a   1.000
_cell.length_b   1.000
_cell.length_c   1.000
_cell.angle_alpha   90.00
_cell.angle_beta   90.00
_cell.angle_gamma   90.00
#
_symmetry.space_group_name_H-M   'P 1'
#
loop_
_entity.id
_entity.type
_entity.pdbx_description
1 polymer ?
#
loop_
_entity_poly.entity_id
_entity_poly.type
_entity_poly.pdbx_seq_one_letter_code
_entity_poly.pdbx_strand_id
1 'polypeptide(L)'
;MTSIATFSSLSLSLSLHSLSQHVLTMPGLRIYLGPSIDEMKPVSVNDGAAHEVANELFQGRVSILIRNENEPVHKYFTMSGRERATFSIQMQGRFLEQRSANSVLFGIVFKKQLKLPWGTSAAMQFVQMIDPTLKEDISGRPPWVLSPLLSGMPHLTHETVDPSAPPSSWPPFPQEEPLEDTGGILGAPSGDAKTRRKHFTPAERREAIDLKPTDLLTADLAHGHIHFPALQLKFPGGITFDCAQHWEEGQMLIFVCCERPSGANEKKITGPGRMFWCVGFELLLDGKDGKPAL
;
A
#
# COMPACT_ATOMS: atom_id res chain seq x y z
N MET A 1 76.59 -10.23 9.36
CA MET A 1 75.97 -10.55 8.05
C MET A 1 74.66 -11.27 8.36
N THR A 2 73.52 -10.66 7.94
CA THR A 2 72.24 -11.31 7.53
C THR A 2 71.52 -12.21 8.57
N SER A 3 70.20 -12.22 8.83
CA SER A 3 68.99 -11.52 8.35
C SER A 3 67.76 -12.16 9.04
N ILE A 4 66.77 -11.33 9.46
CA ILE A 4 65.29 -11.42 9.31
C ILE A 4 64.61 -12.79 9.58
N ALA A 5 63.88 -12.98 10.69
CA ALA A 5 62.46 -12.65 11.01
C ALA A 5 61.39 -13.62 10.49
N THR A 6 60.42 -13.97 11.34
CA THR A 6 59.01 -14.24 10.96
C THR A 6 58.09 -14.09 12.16
N PHE A 7 57.06 -13.26 11.99
CA PHE A 7 55.95 -12.99 12.91
C PHE A 7 54.80 -13.97 12.64
N SER A 8 54.03 -14.34 13.68
CA SER A 8 52.70 -14.94 13.53
C SER A 8 51.74 -14.41 14.60
N SER A 9 50.94 -13.44 14.16
CA SER A 9 49.55 -13.08 14.48
C SER A 9 48.82 -13.69 15.69
N LEU A 10 48.41 -12.81 16.62
CA LEU A 10 47.36 -13.03 17.62
C LEU A 10 45.96 -13.00 16.99
N SER A 11 45.07 -13.89 17.44
CA SER A 11 43.63 -13.86 17.21
C SER A 11 42.94 -13.24 18.44
N LEU A 12 42.24 -12.12 18.24
CA LEU A 12 41.42 -11.46 19.25
C LEU A 12 39.94 -11.81 19.01
N SER A 13 39.32 -12.45 20.00
CA SER A 13 37.89 -12.68 20.08
C SER A 13 37.16 -11.35 20.36
N LEU A 14 36.25 -10.94 19.47
CA LEU A 14 35.33 -9.84 19.70
C LEU A 14 33.90 -10.38 19.85
N SER A 15 33.27 -9.91 20.92
CA SER A 15 31.95 -10.28 21.46
C SER A 15 30.80 -10.09 20.47
N LEU A 16 30.06 -11.17 20.22
CA LEU A 16 28.76 -11.19 19.54
C LEU A 16 27.64 -10.70 20.49
N HIS A 17 27.62 -9.41 20.79
CA HIS A 17 26.47 -8.74 21.42
C HIS A 17 26.38 -7.31 20.87
N SER A 18 25.88 -7.15 19.63
CA SER A 18 25.24 -5.92 19.11
C SER A 18 24.94 -6.06 17.61
N LEU A 19 24.15 -7.07 17.22
CA LEU A 19 23.50 -7.11 15.90
C LEU A 19 22.02 -7.37 16.14
N SER A 20 21.34 -6.37 16.68
CA SER A 20 19.89 -6.34 16.77
C SER A 20 19.41 -5.04 16.12
N GLN A 21 18.56 -5.18 15.11
CA GLN A 21 17.71 -4.14 14.52
C GLN A 21 18.40 -3.05 13.70
N HIS A 22 18.99 -3.42 12.55
CA HIS A 22 18.88 -2.54 11.39
C HIS A 22 17.58 -2.89 10.66
N VAL A 23 16.47 -2.30 11.11
CA VAL A 23 15.36 -2.03 10.20
C VAL A 23 15.96 -1.11 9.15
N LEU A 24 16.15 -1.60 7.93
CA LEU A 24 16.66 -0.78 6.82
C LEU A 24 15.59 0.27 6.51
N THR A 25 15.68 1.40 7.21
CA THR A 25 14.87 2.59 6.93
C THR A 25 15.41 3.23 5.67
N MET A 26 14.55 3.44 4.67
CA MET A 26 14.89 4.31 3.56
C MET A 26 15.19 5.72 4.11
N PRO A 27 16.24 6.41 3.63
CA PRO A 27 16.49 7.79 4.02
C PRO A 27 15.24 8.65 3.77
N GLY A 28 14.80 9.36 4.81
CA GLY A 28 13.68 10.30 4.71
C GLY A 28 12.28 9.70 4.78
N LEU A 29 12.16 8.37 4.90
CA LEU A 29 10.86 7.69 4.88
C LEU A 29 10.81 6.52 5.85
N ARG A 30 9.80 6.50 6.71
CA ARG A 30 9.49 5.38 7.58
C ARG A 30 8.13 4.79 7.22
N ILE A 31 8.09 3.47 7.08
CA ILE A 31 6.90 2.73 6.69
C ILE A 31 6.38 1.93 7.88
N TYR A 32 5.08 1.96 8.05
CA TYR A 32 4.37 1.27 9.12
C TYR A 32 3.29 0.35 8.53
N LEU A 33 3.03 -0.77 9.18
CA LEU A 33 1.94 -1.69 8.86
C LEU A 33 1.20 -2.08 10.14
N GLY A 34 -0.12 -2.16 10.09
CA GLY A 34 -0.90 -2.68 11.21
C GLY A 34 -2.34 -3.03 10.87
N PRO A 35 -3.04 -3.70 11.81
CA PRO A 35 -4.46 -4.01 11.68
C PRO A 35 -5.35 -2.77 11.84
N SER A 36 -4.84 -1.72 12.49
CA SER A 36 -5.50 -0.45 12.70
C SER A 36 -4.47 0.69 12.72
N ILE A 37 -4.95 1.92 12.55
CA ILE A 37 -4.10 3.12 12.48
C ILE A 37 -3.30 3.37 13.77
N ASP A 38 -3.80 2.88 14.92
CA ASP A 38 -3.16 3.07 16.23
C ASP A 38 -2.26 1.89 16.63
N GLU A 39 -2.30 0.80 15.87
CA GLU A 39 -1.54 -0.43 16.12
C GLU A 39 -0.49 -0.71 15.03
N MET A 40 -0.20 0.27 14.18
CA MET A 40 0.83 0.12 13.16
C MET A 40 2.23 0.07 13.77
N LYS A 41 3.09 -0.79 13.22
CA LYS A 41 4.48 -0.94 13.62
C LYS A 41 5.41 -0.71 12.43
N PRO A 42 6.64 -0.20 12.65
CA PRO A 42 7.61 -0.05 11.58
C PRO A 42 7.88 -1.38 10.88
N VAL A 43 7.96 -1.35 9.55
CA VAL A 43 8.31 -2.50 8.70
C VAL A 43 9.42 -2.15 7.73
N SER A 44 10.20 -3.16 7.33
CA SER A 44 11.16 -3.04 6.25
C SER A 44 10.46 -3.09 4.88
N VAL A 45 11.11 -2.48 3.88
CA VAL A 45 10.65 -2.42 2.49
C VAL A 45 11.78 -2.78 1.55
N ASN A 46 11.47 -3.15 0.30
CA ASN A 46 12.45 -3.51 -0.75
C ASN A 46 13.35 -4.73 -0.43
N ASP A 47 13.06 -5.49 0.63
CA ASP A 47 13.85 -6.65 1.07
C ASP A 47 13.26 -8.00 0.60
N GLY A 48 12.16 -7.96 -0.17
CA GLY A 48 11.43 -9.14 -0.59
C GLY A 48 10.64 -9.82 0.54
N ALA A 49 10.56 -9.21 1.72
CA ALA A 49 9.79 -9.75 2.83
C ALA A 49 8.30 -9.46 2.69
N ALA A 50 7.50 -10.35 3.28
CA ALA A 50 6.09 -10.17 3.52
C ALA A 50 5.85 -10.08 5.03
N HIS A 51 4.99 -9.15 5.43
CA HIS A 51 4.67 -8.88 6.82
C HIS A 51 3.23 -9.29 7.09
N GLU A 52 3.01 -10.15 8.07
CA GLU A 52 1.66 -10.59 8.43
C GLU A 52 0.85 -9.46 9.09
N VAL A 53 -0.44 -9.40 8.79
CA VAL A 53 -1.40 -8.51 9.42
C VAL A 53 -2.70 -9.28 9.66
N ALA A 54 -3.17 -9.26 10.89
CA ALA A 54 -4.37 -9.98 11.28
C ALA A 54 -5.13 -9.25 12.39
N ASN A 55 -6.44 -9.38 12.36
CA ASN A 55 -7.37 -8.98 13.40
C ASN A 55 -8.62 -9.88 13.35
N GLU A 56 -9.67 -9.54 14.09
CA GLU A 56 -10.93 -10.28 14.13
C GLU A 56 -11.70 -10.31 12.81
N LEU A 57 -11.38 -9.43 11.85
CA LEU A 57 -12.08 -9.30 10.58
C LEU A 57 -11.30 -9.87 9.39
N PHE A 58 -9.98 -9.91 9.48
CA PHE A 58 -9.10 -10.17 8.36
C PHE A 58 -7.83 -10.91 8.78
N GLN A 59 -7.34 -11.77 7.88
CA GLN A 59 -6.03 -12.38 7.98
C GLN A 59 -5.31 -12.21 6.64
N GLY A 60 -4.09 -11.70 6.68
CA GLY A 60 -3.33 -11.45 5.47
C GLY A 60 -1.85 -11.19 5.70
N ARG A 61 -1.20 -10.84 4.60
CA ARG A 61 0.20 -10.42 4.53
C ARG A 61 0.36 -9.30 3.51
N VAL A 62 1.30 -8.41 3.77
CA VAL A 62 1.56 -7.22 2.98
C VAL A 62 3.04 -7.12 2.66
N SER A 63 3.36 -6.72 1.43
CA SER A 63 4.72 -6.38 1.03
C SER A 63 4.72 -5.01 0.37
N ILE A 64 5.76 -4.24 0.65
CA ILE A 64 5.89 -2.87 0.16
C ILE A 64 7.19 -2.74 -0.61
N LEU A 65 7.07 -2.28 -1.85
CA LEU A 65 8.20 -1.89 -2.69
C LEU A 65 8.10 -0.40 -2.98
N ILE A 66 9.23 0.29 -2.90
CA ILE A 66 9.32 1.73 -3.15
C ILE A 66 10.50 1.98 -4.08
N ARG A 67 10.25 2.75 -5.13
CA ARG A 67 11.29 3.21 -6.03
C ARG A 67 11.89 4.49 -5.47
N ASN A 68 13.11 4.38 -4.94
CA ASN A 68 13.91 5.54 -4.55
C ASN A 68 14.86 5.89 -5.71
N GLU A 69 14.89 7.16 -6.13
CA GLU A 69 15.76 7.62 -7.22
C GLU A 69 17.25 7.53 -6.87
N ASN A 70 17.58 7.49 -5.57
CA ASN A 70 18.96 7.41 -5.07
C ASN A 70 19.45 5.98 -4.78
N GLU A 71 18.60 4.97 -4.98
CA GLU A 71 18.93 3.56 -4.71
C GLU A 71 18.81 2.72 -5.99
N PRO A 72 19.44 1.53 -6.03
CA PRO A 72 19.22 0.58 -7.11
C PRO A 72 17.73 0.27 -7.28
N VAL A 73 17.24 0.38 -8.52
CA VAL A 73 15.85 0.11 -8.84
C VAL A 73 15.55 -1.37 -8.62
N HIS A 74 14.59 -1.68 -7.74
CA HIS A 74 14.14 -3.05 -7.49
C HIS A 74 13.65 -3.70 -8.80
N LYS A 75 13.98 -4.99 -9.01
CA LYS A 75 13.70 -5.74 -10.26
C LYS A 75 12.26 -5.56 -10.74
N TYR A 76 11.31 -5.57 -9.80
CA TYR A 76 9.88 -5.38 -10.04
C TYR A 76 9.54 -4.16 -10.89
N PHE A 77 10.19 -3.01 -10.65
CA PHE A 77 9.92 -1.76 -11.39
C PHE A 77 10.54 -1.73 -12.79
N THR A 78 11.27 -2.78 -13.18
CA THR A 78 11.84 -2.92 -14.53
C THR A 78 11.03 -3.88 -15.41
N MET A 79 10.00 -4.52 -14.84
CA MET A 79 9.19 -5.51 -15.51
C MET A 79 8.11 -4.84 -16.37
N SER A 80 7.65 -5.57 -17.39
CA SER A 80 6.61 -5.11 -18.31
C SER A 80 5.35 -4.70 -17.54
N GLY A 81 4.87 -3.48 -17.77
CA GLY A 81 3.68 -2.94 -17.10
C GLY A 81 3.93 -2.37 -15.69
N ARG A 82 5.19 -2.28 -15.25
CA ARG A 82 5.62 -1.72 -13.95
C ARG A 82 6.66 -0.60 -14.06
N GLU A 83 7.12 -0.29 -15.26
CA GLU A 83 8.20 0.67 -15.53
C GLU A 83 7.88 2.09 -15.06
N ARG A 84 6.59 2.41 -15.03
CA ARG A 84 6.07 3.70 -14.56
C ARG A 84 5.69 3.70 -13.08
N ALA A 85 5.65 2.54 -12.43
CA ALA A 85 5.34 2.47 -11.01
C ALA A 85 6.50 3.02 -10.17
N THR A 86 6.14 3.72 -9.11
CA THR A 86 7.06 4.36 -8.16
C THR A 86 6.93 3.75 -6.77
N PHE A 87 5.85 3.02 -6.54
CA PHE A 87 5.65 2.17 -5.38
C PHE A 87 4.72 1.00 -5.75
N SER A 88 4.76 -0.05 -4.95
CA SER A 88 3.81 -1.15 -4.95
C SER A 88 3.48 -1.51 -3.50
N ILE A 89 2.18 -1.59 -3.20
CA ILE A 89 1.67 -2.20 -1.96
C ILE A 89 0.96 -3.47 -2.39
N GLN A 90 1.62 -4.61 -2.21
CA GLN A 90 1.04 -5.90 -2.45
C GLN A 90 0.35 -6.38 -1.18
N MET A 91 -0.82 -6.99 -1.32
CA MET A 91 -1.57 -7.59 -0.22
C MET A 91 -2.07 -8.96 -0.66
N GLN A 92 -1.97 -9.95 0.21
CA GLN A 92 -2.68 -11.21 0.07
C GLN A 92 -3.42 -11.53 1.36
N GLY A 93 -4.71 -11.80 1.29
CA GLY A 93 -5.47 -12.18 2.48
C GLY A 93 -6.95 -12.44 2.21
N ARG A 94 -7.64 -12.79 3.30
CA ARG A 94 -9.04 -13.20 3.30
C ARG A 94 -9.78 -12.59 4.48
N PHE A 95 -11.09 -12.45 4.33
CA PHE A 95 -11.97 -12.01 5.40
C PHE A 95 -12.36 -13.18 6.30
N LEU A 96 -12.47 -12.95 7.60
CA LEU A 96 -12.82 -14.04 8.54
C LEU A 96 -14.32 -14.31 8.64
N GLU A 97 -15.14 -13.35 8.19
CA GLU A 97 -16.59 -13.47 8.10
C GLU A 97 -17.09 -13.11 6.70
N GLN A 98 -18.18 -13.75 6.30
CA GLN A 98 -18.85 -13.43 5.05
C GLN A 98 -19.27 -11.96 5.00
N ARG A 99 -19.01 -11.28 3.88
CA ARG A 99 -19.43 -9.90 3.68
C ARG A 99 -19.67 -9.57 2.22
N SER A 100 -20.53 -8.60 1.97
CA SER A 100 -20.72 -8.07 0.63
C SER A 100 -19.44 -7.41 0.11
N ALA A 101 -19.06 -7.68 -1.13
CA ALA A 101 -17.92 -7.01 -1.76
C ALA A 101 -18.10 -5.48 -1.86
N ASN A 102 -19.35 -4.98 -1.86
CA ASN A 102 -19.64 -3.54 -1.85
C ASN A 102 -19.30 -2.85 -0.51
N SER A 103 -19.16 -3.64 0.55
CA SER A 103 -18.77 -3.16 1.89
C SER A 103 -17.26 -3.02 2.07
N VAL A 104 -16.45 -3.51 1.13
CA VAL A 104 -14.99 -3.47 1.24
C VAL A 104 -14.46 -2.28 0.44
N LEU A 105 -13.83 -1.34 1.15
CA LEU A 105 -13.25 -0.12 0.61
C LEU A 105 -11.73 -0.17 0.70
N PHE A 106 -11.09 0.53 -0.24
CA PHE A 106 -9.65 0.73 -0.28
C PHE A 106 -9.34 2.18 -0.64
N GLY A 107 -8.27 2.74 -0.08
CA GLY A 107 -7.82 4.06 -0.48
C GLY A 107 -6.89 4.69 0.55
N ILE A 108 -6.99 6.00 0.70
CA ILE A 108 -6.09 6.82 1.51
C ILE A 108 -6.90 7.56 2.57
N VAL A 109 -6.37 7.61 3.79
CA VAL A 109 -6.89 8.42 4.89
C VAL A 109 -5.76 9.22 5.51
N PHE A 110 -6.11 10.32 6.18
CA PHE A 110 -5.16 11.23 6.81
C PHE A 110 -5.53 11.42 8.28
N LYS A 111 -4.56 11.42 9.20
CA LYS A 111 -4.84 11.75 10.62
C LYS A 111 -5.20 13.22 10.81
N LYS A 112 -4.57 14.10 10.03
CA LYS A 112 -4.69 15.55 10.12
C LYS A 112 -5.33 16.11 8.86
N GLN A 113 -5.90 17.31 9.00
CA GLN A 113 -6.45 18.05 7.87
C GLN A 113 -5.32 18.40 6.88
N LEU A 114 -5.57 18.21 5.58
CA LEU A 114 -4.61 18.59 4.55
C LEU A 114 -4.66 20.10 4.28
N LYS A 115 -3.49 20.74 4.29
CA LYS A 115 -3.33 22.10 3.75
C LYS A 115 -3.23 22.00 2.24
N LEU A 116 -4.37 22.02 1.58
CA LEU A 116 -4.44 21.94 0.12
C LEU A 116 -3.94 23.25 -0.52
N PRO A 117 -3.04 23.20 -1.52
CA PRO A 117 -2.63 24.38 -2.27
C PRO A 117 -3.79 24.95 -3.10
N TRP A 118 -3.66 26.19 -3.54
CA TRP A 118 -4.57 26.82 -4.48
C TRP A 118 -4.56 26.04 -5.83
N GLY A 119 -5.72 25.64 -6.36
CA GLY A 119 -5.84 24.85 -7.60
C GLY A 119 -6.23 23.37 -7.44
N THR A 120 -6.54 22.91 -6.22
CA THR A 120 -6.93 21.53 -5.92
C THR A 120 -8.19 21.01 -6.62
N SER A 121 -9.03 21.88 -7.19
CA SER A 121 -10.14 21.45 -8.05
C SER A 121 -9.65 20.60 -9.25
N ALA A 122 -8.46 20.87 -9.78
CA ALA A 122 -7.86 20.08 -10.87
C ALA A 122 -7.33 18.72 -10.38
N ALA A 123 -6.78 18.65 -9.17
CA ALA A 123 -6.37 17.38 -8.55
C ALA A 123 -7.58 16.47 -8.30
N MET A 124 -8.71 17.03 -7.88
CA MET A 124 -9.95 16.27 -7.62
C MET A 124 -10.57 15.72 -8.91
N GLN A 125 -10.58 16.52 -9.98
CA GLN A 125 -11.02 16.07 -11.30
C GLN A 125 -10.15 14.92 -11.86
N PHE A 126 -8.85 14.94 -11.57
CA PHE A 126 -7.95 13.87 -11.99
C PHE A 126 -8.19 12.56 -11.23
N VAL A 127 -8.41 12.64 -9.93
CA VAL A 127 -8.68 11.46 -9.09
C VAL A 127 -9.95 10.74 -9.57
N GLN A 128 -10.99 11.50 -9.92
CA GLN A 128 -12.23 10.95 -10.51
C GLN A 128 -12.06 10.44 -11.95
N MET A 129 -11.09 10.96 -12.71
CA MET A 129 -10.74 10.45 -14.03
C MET A 129 -10.05 9.08 -13.96
N ILE A 130 -9.22 8.84 -12.93
CA ILE A 130 -8.56 7.55 -12.70
C ILE A 130 -9.56 6.50 -12.23
N ASP A 131 -10.44 6.88 -11.31
CA ASP A 131 -11.43 5.99 -10.74
C ASP A 131 -12.78 6.70 -10.58
N PRO A 132 -13.78 6.37 -11.43
CA PRO A 132 -15.09 7.01 -11.36
C PRO A 132 -15.91 6.56 -10.12
N THR A 133 -15.50 5.50 -9.44
CA THR A 133 -16.16 4.98 -8.22
C THR A 133 -15.60 5.58 -6.94
N LEU A 134 -14.54 6.37 -7.06
CA LEU A 134 -13.88 7.03 -5.95
C LEU A 134 -14.78 8.07 -5.29
N LYS A 135 -14.76 8.07 -3.97
CA LYS A 135 -15.41 9.06 -3.11
C LYS A 135 -14.37 9.70 -2.21
N GLU A 136 -14.65 10.92 -1.78
CA GLU A 136 -13.71 11.69 -0.99
C GLU A 136 -14.44 12.63 -0.05
N ASP A 137 -13.76 12.96 1.04
CA ASP A 137 -14.00 14.16 1.82
C ASP A 137 -12.65 14.75 2.18
N ILE A 138 -12.03 15.50 1.26
CA ILE A 138 -10.71 16.09 1.51
C ILE A 138 -10.80 17.30 2.45
N SER A 139 -11.98 17.93 2.55
CA SER A 139 -12.27 19.01 3.50
C SER A 139 -12.57 18.53 4.93
N GLY A 140 -12.84 17.24 5.09
CA GLY A 140 -13.30 16.62 6.33
C GLY A 140 -12.25 16.56 7.43
N ARG A 141 -12.70 16.07 8.59
CA ARG A 141 -11.86 15.87 9.77
C ARG A 141 -12.15 14.49 10.37
N PRO A 142 -11.39 13.43 10.02
CA PRO A 142 -10.22 13.41 9.14
C PRO A 142 -10.54 13.41 7.63
N PRO A 143 -9.63 13.87 6.75
CA PRO A 143 -9.75 13.71 5.31
C PRO A 143 -9.60 12.26 4.84
N TRP A 144 -10.29 11.89 3.77
CA TRP A 144 -10.17 10.57 3.16
C TRP A 144 -10.52 10.56 1.67
N VAL A 145 -10.01 9.54 0.98
CA VAL A 145 -10.28 9.20 -0.42
C VAL A 145 -10.40 7.68 -0.52
N LEU A 146 -11.58 7.16 -0.84
CA LEU A 146 -11.90 5.73 -0.78
C LEU A 146 -12.66 5.28 -2.02
N SER A 147 -12.35 4.08 -2.48
CA SER A 147 -13.00 3.38 -3.58
C SER A 147 -13.41 1.97 -3.17
N PRO A 148 -14.43 1.36 -3.78
CA PRO A 148 -14.68 -0.08 -3.62
C PRO A 148 -13.48 -0.90 -4.09
N LEU A 149 -13.08 -1.92 -3.32
CA LEU A 149 -11.86 -2.68 -3.59
C LEU A 149 -11.81 -3.27 -5.01
N LEU A 150 -12.90 -3.91 -5.45
CA LEU A 150 -12.95 -4.63 -6.73
C LEU A 150 -12.87 -3.71 -7.96
N SER A 151 -13.28 -2.44 -7.83
CA SER A 151 -13.24 -1.44 -8.91
C SER A 151 -12.07 -0.46 -8.80
N GLY A 152 -11.53 -0.25 -7.59
CA GLY A 152 -10.42 0.68 -7.36
C GLY A 152 -9.05 0.02 -7.53
N MET A 153 -8.89 -1.25 -7.18
CA MET A 153 -7.58 -1.90 -7.19
C MET A 153 -7.03 -2.06 -8.63
N PRO A 154 -5.76 -1.72 -8.90
CA PRO A 154 -5.15 -1.85 -10.23
C PRO A 154 -5.00 -3.28 -10.68
N HIS A 155 -4.50 -4.13 -9.79
CA HIS A 155 -4.26 -5.53 -10.04
C HIS A 155 -4.84 -6.33 -8.88
N LEU A 156 -5.64 -7.34 -9.20
CA LEU A 156 -6.33 -8.15 -8.21
C LEU A 156 -6.61 -9.52 -8.81
N THR A 157 -6.29 -10.58 -8.08
CA THR A 157 -6.69 -11.94 -8.38
C THR A 157 -7.47 -12.51 -7.21
N HIS A 158 -8.20 -13.59 -7.49
CA HIS A 158 -8.99 -14.32 -6.53
C HIS A 158 -8.69 -15.81 -6.66
N GLU A 159 -8.51 -16.45 -5.52
CA GLU A 159 -8.37 -17.89 -5.39
C GLU A 159 -9.23 -18.40 -4.24
N THR A 160 -9.60 -19.68 -4.29
CA THR A 160 -10.30 -20.34 -3.20
C THR A 160 -9.31 -21.13 -2.36
N VAL A 161 -9.31 -20.89 -1.05
CA VAL A 161 -8.50 -21.61 -0.07
C VAL A 161 -9.37 -22.23 1.03
N ASP A 162 -8.81 -23.20 1.75
CA ASP A 162 -9.43 -23.71 2.97
C ASP A 162 -9.50 -22.59 4.02
N PRO A 163 -10.67 -22.33 4.65
CA PRO A 163 -10.83 -21.24 5.60
C PRO A 163 -10.08 -21.45 6.93
N SER A 164 -9.53 -22.64 7.16
CA SER A 164 -8.64 -22.97 8.27
C SER A 164 -7.15 -22.93 7.88
N ALA A 165 -6.83 -22.75 6.60
CA ALA A 165 -5.47 -22.71 6.08
C ALA A 165 -4.69 -21.52 6.67
N PRO A 166 -3.50 -21.75 7.27
CA PRO A 166 -2.66 -20.66 7.73
C PRO A 166 -2.02 -19.91 6.53
N PRO A 167 -1.62 -18.64 6.68
CA PRO A 167 -0.99 -17.85 5.62
C PRO A 167 0.22 -18.52 4.95
N SER A 168 0.97 -19.34 5.68
CA SER A 168 2.11 -20.10 5.18
C SER A 168 1.75 -21.16 4.14
N SER A 169 0.47 -21.54 4.04
CA SER A 169 -0.03 -22.54 3.08
C SER A 169 -0.70 -21.93 1.84
N TRP A 170 -0.83 -20.61 1.79
CA TRP A 170 -1.38 -19.90 0.64
C TRP A 170 -0.35 -19.80 -0.51
N PRO A 171 -0.80 -19.51 -1.74
CA PRO A 171 0.09 -19.32 -2.89
C PRO A 171 1.24 -18.35 -2.58
N PRO A 172 2.46 -18.57 -3.13
CA PRO A 172 3.65 -17.79 -2.79
C PRO A 172 3.43 -16.26 -2.79
N PHE A 173 4.09 -15.58 -1.86
CA PHE A 173 4.00 -14.13 -1.70
C PHE A 173 5.27 -13.62 -1.00
N PRO A 174 5.81 -12.43 -1.33
CA PRO A 174 5.31 -11.44 -2.29
C PRO A 174 5.27 -11.96 -3.73
N GLN A 175 4.48 -11.33 -4.59
CA GLN A 175 4.46 -11.65 -6.02
C GLN A 175 5.76 -11.16 -6.64
N GLU A 176 6.59 -12.10 -7.11
CA GLU A 176 7.83 -11.78 -7.82
C GLU A 176 7.58 -11.19 -9.21
N GLU A 177 6.47 -11.60 -9.83
CA GLU A 177 6.01 -11.16 -11.13
C GLU A 177 4.83 -10.19 -10.99
N PRO A 178 4.62 -9.27 -11.96
CA PRO A 178 3.47 -8.38 -11.97
C PRO A 178 2.17 -9.19 -11.95
N LEU A 179 1.29 -8.85 -10.99
CA LEU A 179 -0.01 -9.48 -10.89
C LEU A 179 -0.87 -9.10 -12.12
N GLU A 180 -1.38 -10.10 -12.83
CA GLU A 180 -2.24 -9.91 -13.99
C GLU A 180 -3.68 -10.32 -13.71
N ASP A 181 -4.60 -9.50 -14.23
CA ASP A 181 -6.03 -9.76 -14.17
C ASP A 181 -6.39 -10.62 -15.38
N THR A 182 -6.26 -11.93 -15.27
CA THR A 182 -6.50 -12.85 -16.40
C THR A 182 -7.70 -13.77 -16.17
N GLY A 183 -8.08 -13.99 -14.91
CA GLY A 183 -9.24 -14.78 -14.52
C GLY A 183 -10.50 -13.95 -14.35
N GLY A 184 -11.67 -14.56 -14.60
CA GLY A 184 -12.98 -13.98 -14.31
C GLY A 184 -13.26 -13.83 -12.81
N ILE A 185 -12.58 -12.86 -12.18
CA ILE A 185 -12.57 -12.63 -10.73
C ILE A 185 -14.00 -12.46 -10.22
N LEU A 186 -14.43 -13.35 -9.34
CA LEU A 186 -15.73 -13.27 -8.66
C LEU A 186 -16.91 -13.04 -9.64
N GLY A 187 -16.86 -13.67 -10.81
CA GLY A 187 -17.92 -13.56 -11.83
C GLY A 187 -17.77 -12.38 -12.80
N ALA A 188 -16.69 -11.60 -12.70
CA ALA A 188 -16.32 -10.68 -13.77
C ALA A 188 -15.97 -11.45 -15.06
N PRO A 189 -16.20 -10.87 -16.25
CA PRO A 189 -15.69 -11.44 -17.50
C PRO A 189 -14.16 -11.58 -17.44
N SER A 190 -13.63 -12.66 -18.00
CA SER A 190 -12.19 -12.78 -18.21
C SER A 190 -11.69 -11.62 -19.07
N GLY A 191 -10.59 -11.01 -18.65
CA GLY A 191 -10.03 -9.83 -19.29
C GLY A 191 -9.23 -9.01 -18.29
N ASP A 192 -8.67 -7.92 -18.78
CA ASP A 192 -7.76 -7.06 -18.05
C ASP A 192 -8.40 -6.27 -16.88
N ALA A 193 -7.56 -5.53 -16.15
CA ALA A 193 -7.98 -4.61 -15.10
C ALA A 193 -9.11 -3.69 -15.52
N LYS A 194 -9.06 -3.16 -16.74
CA LYS A 194 -10.09 -2.27 -17.27
C LYS A 194 -11.43 -2.97 -17.36
N THR A 195 -11.44 -4.22 -17.81
CA THR A 195 -12.63 -5.07 -17.91
C THR A 195 -13.22 -5.35 -16.53
N ARG A 196 -12.40 -5.77 -15.56
CA ARG A 196 -12.84 -5.95 -14.16
C ARG A 196 -13.44 -4.67 -13.59
N ARG A 197 -12.70 -3.56 -13.67
CA ARG A 197 -13.10 -2.28 -13.07
C ARG A 197 -14.43 -1.80 -13.64
N LYS A 198 -14.62 -1.90 -14.96
CA LYS A 198 -15.89 -1.57 -15.63
C LYS A 198 -17.02 -2.47 -15.13
N HIS A 199 -16.78 -3.77 -15.00
CA HIS A 199 -17.79 -4.71 -14.52
C HIS A 199 -18.23 -4.40 -13.08
N PHE A 200 -17.27 -4.09 -12.21
CA PHE A 200 -17.53 -3.75 -10.80
C PHE A 200 -17.79 -2.27 -10.56
N THR A 201 -17.98 -1.42 -11.58
CA THR A 201 -18.34 -0.01 -11.39
C THR A 201 -19.73 0.16 -10.76
N PRO A 202 -20.79 -0.58 -11.16
CA PRO A 202 -22.10 -0.50 -10.52
C PRO A 202 -22.12 -1.19 -9.15
N ALA A 203 -22.70 -0.56 -8.12
CA ALA A 203 -22.86 -1.17 -6.79
C ALA A 203 -23.59 -2.51 -6.82
N GLU A 204 -24.67 -2.62 -7.61
CA GLU A 204 -25.48 -3.84 -7.72
C GLU A 204 -24.63 -5.10 -8.00
N ARG A 205 -23.58 -4.96 -8.83
CA ARG A 205 -22.66 -6.06 -9.17
C ARG A 205 -21.79 -6.48 -7.99
N ARG A 206 -21.38 -5.53 -7.16
CA ARG A 206 -20.59 -5.79 -5.95
C ARG A 206 -21.48 -6.26 -4.80
N GLU A 207 -22.71 -5.79 -4.73
CA GLU A 207 -23.71 -6.22 -3.73
C GLU A 207 -24.12 -7.68 -3.93
N ALA A 208 -24.17 -8.14 -5.18
CA ALA A 208 -24.43 -9.53 -5.53
C ALA A 208 -23.28 -10.51 -5.20
N ILE A 209 -22.14 -10.01 -4.72
CA ILE A 209 -20.97 -10.84 -4.36
C ILE A 209 -20.84 -10.91 -2.85
N ASP A 210 -20.93 -12.13 -2.34
CA ASP A 210 -20.56 -12.49 -0.99
C ASP A 210 -19.12 -12.99 -0.96
N LEU A 211 -18.22 -12.16 -0.41
CA LEU A 211 -16.85 -12.58 -0.09
C LEU A 211 -16.90 -13.48 1.14
N LYS A 212 -16.47 -14.72 0.97
CA LYS A 212 -16.46 -15.78 1.98
C LYS A 212 -15.09 -15.92 2.62
N PRO A 213 -15.00 -16.61 3.77
CA PRO A 213 -13.71 -16.93 4.38
C PRO A 213 -12.78 -17.83 3.55
N THR A 214 -13.31 -18.41 2.47
CA THR A 214 -12.55 -19.17 1.47
C THR A 214 -11.94 -18.30 0.38
N ASP A 215 -12.38 -17.04 0.23
CA ASP A 215 -11.94 -16.16 -0.85
C ASP A 215 -10.64 -15.48 -0.46
N LEU A 216 -9.53 -15.97 -1.04
CA LEU A 216 -8.23 -15.34 -0.94
C LEU A 216 -8.09 -14.31 -2.06
N LEU A 217 -7.88 -13.06 -1.68
CA LEU A 217 -7.59 -11.98 -2.59
C LEU A 217 -6.09 -11.71 -2.58
N THR A 218 -5.48 -11.65 -3.76
CA THR A 218 -4.14 -11.07 -3.94
C THR A 218 -4.30 -9.77 -4.72
N ALA A 219 -3.78 -8.67 -4.21
CA ALA A 219 -3.92 -7.33 -4.75
C ALA A 219 -2.56 -6.66 -4.85
N ASP A 220 -2.41 -5.77 -5.82
CA ASP A 220 -1.19 -4.99 -6.02
C ASP A 220 -1.53 -3.55 -6.44
N LEU A 221 -1.36 -2.61 -5.49
CA LEU A 221 -1.45 -1.18 -5.75
C LEU A 221 -0.12 -0.68 -6.32
N ALA A 222 0.08 -0.89 -7.61
CA ALA A 222 1.24 -0.41 -8.36
C ALA A 222 0.90 0.85 -9.16
N HIS A 223 1.43 2.01 -8.74
CA HIS A 223 1.13 3.29 -9.39
C HIS A 223 2.36 4.18 -9.52
N GLY A 224 2.29 5.12 -10.47
CA GLY A 224 3.37 6.06 -10.81
C GLY A 224 3.08 7.52 -10.48
N HIS A 225 1.98 7.80 -9.79
CA HIS A 225 1.54 9.17 -9.52
C HIS A 225 2.07 9.73 -8.21
N ILE A 226 2.58 8.90 -7.29
CA ILE A 226 3.08 9.31 -5.97
C ILE A 226 4.55 8.93 -5.88
N HIS A 227 5.43 9.92 -5.69
CA HIS A 227 6.87 9.70 -5.61
C HIS A 227 7.36 9.89 -4.17
N PHE A 228 8.07 8.89 -3.64
CA PHE A 228 8.73 8.92 -2.34
C PHE A 228 10.26 8.98 -2.52
N PRO A 229 11.03 9.49 -1.52
CA PRO A 229 10.58 10.09 -0.26
C PRO A 229 10.11 11.56 -0.41
N ALA A 230 10.19 12.16 -1.60
CA ALA A 230 9.84 13.57 -1.82
C ALA A 230 8.34 13.91 -1.63
N LEU A 231 7.46 12.91 -1.58
CA LEU A 231 6.00 13.02 -1.56
C LEU A 231 5.48 14.01 -2.62
N GLN A 232 5.79 13.69 -3.88
CA GLN A 232 5.32 14.47 -5.02
C GLN A 232 4.20 13.73 -5.75
N LEU A 233 3.12 14.45 -6.05
CA LEU A 233 2.07 13.98 -6.93
C LEU A 233 2.38 14.41 -8.37
N LYS A 234 2.63 13.45 -9.27
CA LYS A 234 2.92 13.71 -10.69
C LYS A 234 1.72 13.32 -11.55
N PHE A 235 1.20 14.30 -12.27
CA PHE A 235 0.02 14.19 -13.12
C PHE A 235 0.40 14.23 -14.61
N PRO A 236 -0.44 13.69 -15.51
CA PRO A 236 -0.26 13.85 -16.95
C PRO A 236 -0.16 15.32 -17.36
N GLY A 237 0.62 15.60 -18.42
CA GLY A 237 0.87 16.97 -18.87
C GLY A 237 1.98 17.70 -18.10
N GLY A 238 2.77 16.98 -17.28
CA GLY A 238 3.94 17.53 -16.58
C GLY A 238 3.63 18.30 -15.31
N ILE A 239 2.37 18.29 -14.86
CA ILE A 239 1.95 18.97 -13.63
C ILE A 239 2.47 18.16 -12.44
N THR A 240 3.23 18.82 -11.56
CA THR A 240 3.76 18.23 -10.34
C THR A 240 3.33 19.06 -9.14
N PHE A 241 2.82 18.41 -8.11
CA PHE A 241 2.51 19.03 -6.83
C PHE A 241 3.41 18.45 -5.75
N ASP A 242 4.15 19.33 -5.08
CA ASP A 242 4.99 18.98 -3.94
C ASP A 242 4.13 19.02 -2.66
N CYS A 243 3.79 17.84 -2.14
CA CYS A 243 2.99 17.75 -0.92
C CYS A 243 3.83 17.90 0.35
N ALA A 244 5.15 17.75 0.27
CA ALA A 244 6.04 17.88 1.43
C ALA A 244 6.00 19.30 2.01
N GLN A 245 5.86 20.33 1.18
CA GLN A 245 5.74 21.74 1.60
C GLN A 245 4.53 22.03 2.51
N HIS A 246 3.52 21.16 2.46
CA HIS A 246 2.31 21.27 3.25
C HIS A 246 2.20 20.17 4.32
N TRP A 247 3.26 19.37 4.46
CA TRP A 247 3.33 18.25 5.38
C TRP A 247 3.81 18.72 6.76
N GLU A 248 3.08 18.33 7.80
CA GLU A 248 3.50 18.59 9.17
C GLU A 248 4.35 17.43 9.71
N GLU A 249 5.24 17.73 10.64
CA GLU A 249 5.99 16.69 11.36
C GLU A 249 5.03 15.69 12.02
N GLY A 250 5.37 14.40 11.90
CA GLY A 250 4.58 13.27 12.38
C GLY A 250 3.30 12.98 11.58
N GLN A 251 3.04 13.69 10.48
CA GLN A 251 1.92 13.38 9.59
C GLN A 251 2.24 12.15 8.72
N MET A 252 1.24 11.30 8.52
CA MET A 252 1.36 10.08 7.72
C MET A 252 0.34 10.07 6.58
N LEU A 253 0.77 9.56 5.42
CA LEU A 253 -0.11 9.15 4.33
C LEU A 253 -0.47 7.69 4.61
N ILE A 254 -1.75 7.39 4.85
CA ILE A 254 -2.15 6.06 5.30
C ILE A 254 -3.02 5.40 4.23
N PHE A 255 -2.50 4.36 3.60
CA PHE A 255 -3.31 3.48 2.75
C PHE A 255 -4.08 2.51 3.64
N VAL A 256 -5.36 2.31 3.35
CA VAL A 256 -6.23 1.45 4.15
C VAL A 256 -7.04 0.52 3.28
N CYS A 257 -7.30 -0.67 3.80
CA CYS A 257 -8.44 -1.49 3.39
C CYS A 257 -9.39 -1.57 4.58
N CYS A 258 -10.64 -1.19 4.39
CA CYS A 258 -11.59 -1.01 5.50
C CYS A 258 -13.02 -1.34 5.09
N GLU A 259 -13.88 -1.46 6.08
CA GLU A 259 -15.31 -1.52 5.88
C GLU A 259 -15.87 -0.16 5.45
N ARG A 260 -16.91 -0.19 4.64
CA ARG A 260 -17.87 0.89 4.54
C ARG A 260 -18.61 1.00 5.88
N PRO A 261 -18.74 2.21 6.48
CA PRO A 261 -19.48 2.39 7.73
C PRO A 261 -20.92 1.85 7.65
N SER A 262 -21.41 1.22 8.73
CA SER A 262 -22.76 0.66 8.78
C SER A 262 -23.84 1.73 8.52
N GLY A 263 -24.81 1.42 7.66
CA GLY A 263 -25.87 2.36 7.26
C GLY A 263 -25.48 3.36 6.17
N ALA A 264 -24.21 3.40 5.76
CA ALA A 264 -23.79 4.14 4.58
C ALA A 264 -24.18 3.39 3.30
N ASN A 265 -24.88 4.07 2.38
CA ASN A 265 -25.06 3.59 1.00
C ASN A 265 -23.93 4.10 0.10
N GLU A 266 -23.88 3.66 -1.16
CA GLU A 266 -22.86 4.08 -2.13
C GLU A 266 -22.72 5.62 -2.25
N LYS A 267 -23.83 6.35 -2.03
CA LYS A 267 -23.90 7.81 -2.15
C LYS A 267 -23.45 8.57 -0.89
N LYS A 268 -23.27 7.90 0.25
CA LYS A 268 -22.96 8.52 1.55
C LYS A 268 -21.83 7.80 2.28
N ILE A 269 -20.66 7.65 1.66
CA ILE A 269 -19.46 7.29 2.42
C ILE A 269 -19.13 8.47 3.33
N THR A 270 -19.08 8.25 4.64
CA THR A 270 -18.78 9.26 5.65
C THR A 270 -17.36 9.13 6.21
N GLY A 271 -16.57 8.21 5.67
CA GLY A 271 -15.21 7.90 6.11
C GLY A 271 -14.92 6.40 6.11
N PRO A 272 -13.72 6.01 6.58
CA PRO A 272 -13.38 4.60 6.77
C PRO A 272 -14.17 4.01 7.96
N GLY A 273 -14.60 2.75 7.82
CA GLY A 273 -15.14 1.94 8.91
C GLY A 273 -14.03 1.16 9.64
N ARG A 274 -14.35 -0.04 10.12
CA ARG A 274 -13.36 -0.93 10.75
C ARG A 274 -12.29 -1.33 9.74
N MET A 275 -11.04 -1.40 10.19
CA MET A 275 -9.88 -1.66 9.33
C MET A 275 -9.64 -3.15 9.18
N PHE A 276 -9.26 -3.57 7.97
CA PHE A 276 -8.69 -4.88 7.71
C PHE A 276 -7.18 -4.83 7.84
N TRP A 277 -6.59 -3.77 7.30
CA TRP A 277 -5.18 -3.45 7.40
C TRP A 277 -4.95 -2.00 6.98
N CYS A 278 -3.81 -1.45 7.37
CA CYS A 278 -3.36 -0.14 6.94
C CYS A 278 -1.83 -0.07 6.84
N VAL A 279 -1.35 0.73 5.88
CA VAL A 279 0.06 1.02 5.65
C VAL A 279 0.29 2.52 5.76
N GLY A 280 1.08 2.94 6.73
CA GLY A 280 1.43 4.34 6.98
C GLY A 280 2.79 4.71 6.39
N PHE A 281 2.84 5.83 5.67
CA PHE A 281 4.07 6.42 5.15
C PHE A 281 4.32 7.73 5.90
N GLU A 282 5.37 7.74 6.73
CA GLU A 282 5.82 8.92 7.47
C GLU A 282 7.07 9.50 6.82
N LEU A 283 7.01 10.78 6.45
CA LEU A 283 8.19 11.52 6.01
C LEU A 283 9.00 11.93 7.24
N LEU A 284 10.29 11.58 7.23
CA LEU A 284 11.24 12.08 8.21
C LEU A 284 11.77 13.41 7.67
N LEU A 285 11.33 14.53 8.25
CA LEU A 285 11.74 15.87 7.83
C LEU A 285 13.07 16.24 8.49
N ASP A 286 13.96 16.86 7.73
CA ASP A 286 15.21 17.41 8.23
C ASP A 286 14.97 18.80 8.81
N GLY A 287 15.41 19.00 10.06
CA GLY A 287 14.98 20.11 10.93
C GLY A 287 15.39 21.53 10.50
N LYS A 288 16.04 21.70 9.34
CA LYS A 288 16.50 23.02 8.86
C LYS A 288 15.60 23.68 7.84
N ASP A 289 14.85 22.93 7.02
CA ASP A 289 14.06 23.51 5.92
C ASP A 289 12.68 22.84 5.68
N GLY A 290 12.26 21.89 6.53
CA GLY A 290 11.00 21.14 6.32
C GLY A 290 11.04 20.23 5.08
N LYS A 291 12.23 19.93 4.56
CA LYS A 291 12.45 18.97 3.47
C LYS A 291 12.64 17.57 4.05
N PRO A 292 12.34 16.48 3.32
CA PRO A 292 12.68 15.13 3.75
C PRO A 292 14.19 15.01 4.00
N ALA A 293 14.57 14.30 5.07
CA ALA A 293 15.95 13.98 5.41
C ALA A 293 16.49 12.97 4.39
N LEU A 294 17.30 13.42 3.43
CA LEU A 294 17.87 12.57 2.38
C LEU A 294 19.07 11.74 2.88
#